data_AF-A0A3Q1J0J9-F1
#
_entry.id   AF-A0A3Q1J0J9-F1
#
_cell.length_a   1.000
_cell.length_b   1.000
_cell.length_c   1.000
_cell.angle_alpha   90.00
_cell.angle_beta   90.00
_cell.angle_gamma   90.00
#
_symmetry.space_group_name_H-M   'P 1'
#
loop_
_entity.id
_entity.type
_entity.pdbx_description
1 polymer ?
#
loop_
_entity_poly.entity_id
_entity_poly.type
_entity_poly.pdbx_seq_one_letter_code
_entity_poly.pdbx_strand_id
1 'polypeptide(L)'
;MRKWMLTWNLQNLLSGLYLHAIFLFGSVCVVYSDCTPEQLAAIMNCSRQERHTRNYDYMEGGDVRIRQLFSRTQWFLTIDDDGNINGTQDPTNCYSILEIRTVSEGGILAMKGIKSQYYISMNKAGQLQGKRIYNENCNFKEVFLENYFNAYSSARWTKNGKEMFIALSQKGRPLRGKKTRREHVASHFIPMKCREEERRVD
;
A
#
# COMPACT_ATOMS: atom_id res chain seq x y z
N MET A 1 29.21 70.91 -3.95
CA MET A 1 27.82 70.57 -4.34
C MET A 1 27.69 69.05 -4.40
N ARG A 2 26.64 68.49 -3.79
CA ARG A 2 26.54 67.10 -3.29
C ARG A 2 26.56 66.04 -4.39
N LYS A 3 27.33 64.96 -4.18
CA LYS A 3 27.21 63.68 -4.92
C LYS A 3 26.11 62.84 -4.27
N TRP A 4 25.17 62.31 -5.06
CA TRP A 4 24.20 61.31 -4.63
C TRP A 4 24.76 59.91 -4.91
N MET A 5 24.77 59.04 -3.90
CA MET A 5 24.98 57.60 -4.06
C MET A 5 23.61 56.92 -4.02
N LEU A 6 23.20 56.33 -5.13
CA LEU A 6 22.11 55.36 -5.17
C LEU A 6 22.61 54.05 -4.56
N THR A 7 22.23 53.76 -3.31
CA THR A 7 22.41 52.44 -2.73
C THR A 7 21.18 51.59 -3.07
N TRP A 8 21.29 50.75 -4.09
CA TRP A 8 20.27 49.73 -4.37
C TRP A 8 20.31 48.68 -3.27
N ASN A 9 19.16 48.49 -2.62
CA ASN A 9 18.99 47.60 -1.47
C ASN A 9 18.83 46.15 -1.95
N LEU A 10 19.95 45.55 -2.40
CA LEU A 10 20.04 44.21 -3.00
C LEU A 10 19.61 43.08 -2.04
N GLN A 11 19.59 43.36 -0.74
CA GLN A 11 19.30 42.39 0.31
C GLN A 11 17.81 42.03 0.42
N ASN A 12 16.91 42.96 0.05
CA ASN A 12 15.46 42.76 0.12
C ASN A 12 14.88 42.01 -1.09
N LEU A 13 15.60 41.98 -2.22
CA LEU A 13 15.16 41.30 -3.44
C LEU A 13 15.42 39.78 -3.37
N LEU A 14 16.51 39.37 -2.73
CA LEU A 14 16.87 37.95 -2.57
C LEU A 14 16.01 37.25 -1.52
N SER A 15 15.59 37.93 -0.45
CA SER A 15 14.71 37.36 0.58
C SER A 15 13.27 37.17 0.09
N GLY A 16 12.76 38.10 -0.72
CA GLY A 16 11.43 37.99 -1.33
C GLY A 16 11.34 36.81 -2.31
N LEU A 17 12.36 36.63 -3.16
CA LEU A 17 12.43 35.49 -4.10
C LEU A 17 12.54 34.14 -3.37
N TYR A 18 13.23 34.10 -2.22
CA TYR A 18 13.34 32.91 -1.38
C TYR A 18 12.00 32.51 -0.73
N LEU A 19 11.25 33.49 -0.21
CA LEU A 19 9.92 33.24 0.36
C LEU A 19 8.90 32.80 -0.70
N HIS A 20 8.95 33.38 -1.91
CA HIS A 20 8.12 32.92 -3.02
C HIS A 20 8.49 31.51 -3.49
N ALA A 21 9.78 31.15 -3.49
CA ALA A 21 10.21 29.78 -3.77
C ALA A 21 9.70 28.81 -2.70
N ILE A 22 9.72 29.16 -1.42
CA ILE A 22 9.14 28.34 -0.35
C ILE A 22 7.62 28.16 -0.53
N PHE A 23 6.89 29.20 -0.90
CA PHE A 23 5.45 29.10 -1.16
C PHE A 23 5.13 28.25 -2.39
N LEU A 24 5.92 28.35 -3.46
CA LEU A 24 5.77 27.53 -4.66
C LEU A 24 6.13 26.06 -4.40
N PHE A 25 7.22 25.78 -3.68
CA PHE A 25 7.58 24.41 -3.28
C PHE A 25 6.60 23.82 -2.25
N GLY A 26 6.11 24.64 -1.32
CA GLY A 26 5.07 24.24 -0.36
C GLY A 26 3.75 23.93 -1.05
N SER A 27 3.37 24.70 -2.07
CA SER A 27 2.19 24.45 -2.90
C SER A 27 2.28 23.15 -3.71
N VAL A 28 3.46 22.80 -4.22
CA VAL A 28 3.69 21.53 -4.94
C VAL A 28 3.59 20.33 -3.98
N CYS A 29 3.96 20.50 -2.71
CA CYS A 29 3.84 19.46 -1.68
C CYS A 29 2.41 19.27 -1.14
N VAL A 30 1.47 20.17 -1.45
CA VAL A 30 0.06 20.10 -1.00
C VAL A 30 -0.86 19.50 -2.06
N VAL A 31 -0.32 18.88 -3.12
CA VAL A 31 -1.05 17.78 -3.77
C VAL A 31 -0.96 16.56 -2.85
N TYR A 32 -1.59 16.70 -1.68
CA TYR A 32 -1.92 15.61 -0.80
C TYR A 32 -2.71 14.63 -1.66
N SER A 33 -2.47 13.36 -1.42
CA SER A 33 -3.03 12.23 -2.14
C SER A 33 -4.56 12.18 -1.99
N ASP A 34 -5.30 13.13 -2.57
CA ASP A 34 -6.74 13.21 -2.46
C ASP A 34 -7.33 11.94 -3.08
N CYS A 35 -8.00 11.19 -2.22
CA CYS A 35 -8.64 9.96 -2.58
C CYS A 35 -9.97 10.28 -3.26
N THR A 36 -10.27 9.64 -4.40
CA THR A 36 -11.47 9.97 -5.17
C THR A 36 -12.75 9.62 -4.38
N PRO A 37 -13.91 10.23 -4.67
CA PRO A 37 -15.17 9.89 -4.01
C PRO A 37 -15.53 8.40 -4.05
N GLU A 38 -15.16 7.69 -5.12
CA GLU A 38 -15.32 6.23 -5.23
C GLU A 38 -14.39 5.46 -4.28
N GLN A 39 -13.16 5.94 -4.10
CA GLN A 39 -12.19 5.37 -3.16
C GLN A 39 -12.61 5.64 -1.71
N LEU A 40 -13.13 6.84 -1.43
CA LEU A 40 -13.75 7.20 -0.16
C LEU A 40 -15.01 6.36 0.10
N ALA A 41 -15.85 6.13 -0.91
CA ALA A 41 -16.98 5.22 -0.80
C ALA A 41 -16.51 3.79 -0.53
N ALA A 42 -15.43 3.31 -1.15
CA ALA A 42 -14.85 2.01 -0.85
C ALA A 42 -14.32 1.94 0.59
N ILE A 43 -13.64 2.99 1.09
CA ILE A 43 -13.23 3.14 2.50
C ILE A 43 -14.47 3.04 3.41
N MET A 44 -15.51 3.81 3.12
CA MET A 44 -16.77 3.80 3.87
C MET A 44 -17.54 2.47 3.74
N ASN A 45 -17.38 1.72 2.65
CA ASN A 45 -18.01 0.42 2.47
C ASN A 45 -17.22 -0.72 3.14
N CYS A 46 -15.93 -0.52 3.45
CA CYS A 46 -15.13 -1.46 4.23
C CYS A 46 -15.77 -1.79 5.59
N SER A 47 -16.39 -0.79 6.21
CA SER A 47 -16.96 -0.92 7.55
C SER A 47 -18.33 -1.56 7.55
N ARG A 48 -19.07 -1.46 6.44
CA ARG A 48 -20.44 -1.96 6.31
C ARG A 48 -20.51 -3.45 6.00
N GLN A 49 -19.44 -4.03 5.45
CA GLN A 49 -19.37 -5.44 5.05
C GLN A 49 -19.10 -6.41 6.23
N GLU A 50 -19.71 -6.17 7.40
CA GLU A 50 -19.63 -7.06 8.55
C GLU A 50 -20.96 -7.75 8.81
N ARG A 51 -21.11 -8.93 8.19
CA ARG A 51 -21.72 -10.15 8.74
C ARG A 51 -21.61 -11.26 7.70
N HIS A 52 -20.47 -11.95 7.63
CA HIS A 52 -20.49 -13.33 7.15
C HIS A 52 -19.50 -14.16 7.96
N THR A 53 -20.07 -14.87 8.93
CA THR A 53 -19.52 -16.09 9.49
C THR A 53 -19.12 -17.02 8.34
N ARG A 54 -17.91 -17.56 8.42
CA ARG A 54 -17.31 -18.62 7.59
C ARG A 54 -18.33 -19.41 6.77
N ASN A 55 -18.59 -18.97 5.54
CA ASN A 55 -19.28 -19.78 4.53
C ASN A 55 -18.51 -19.64 3.23
N TYR A 56 -17.86 -20.72 2.80
CA TYR A 56 -17.09 -20.78 1.57
C TYR A 56 -18.03 -20.99 0.39
N ASP A 57 -18.68 -19.92 -0.08
CA ASP A 57 -19.42 -19.95 -1.35
C ASP A 57 -18.46 -19.61 -2.50
N TYR A 58 -17.76 -20.64 -2.97
CA TYR A 58 -16.99 -20.59 -4.20
C TYR A 58 -17.99 -20.73 -5.35
N MET A 59 -18.16 -19.70 -6.18
CA MET A 59 -18.35 -19.77 -7.64
C MET A 59 -18.99 -18.52 -8.27
N GLU A 60 -19.65 -17.61 -7.51
CA GLU A 60 -20.36 -16.45 -8.13
C GLU A 60 -20.02 -15.06 -7.59
N GLY A 61 -18.84 -14.88 -7.00
CA GLY A 61 -18.36 -13.56 -6.57
C GLY A 61 -17.53 -13.61 -5.29
N GLY A 62 -16.56 -14.54 -5.25
CA GLY A 62 -15.90 -15.02 -4.04
C GLY A 62 -15.44 -13.93 -3.06
N ASP A 63 -15.32 -14.29 -1.79
CA ASP A 63 -15.03 -13.38 -0.66
C ASP A 63 -14.06 -12.25 -1.01
N VAL A 64 -14.62 -11.05 -1.18
CA VAL A 64 -13.89 -9.81 -1.43
C VAL A 64 -13.72 -9.09 -0.10
N ARG A 65 -12.48 -8.99 0.35
CA ARG A 65 -12.11 -8.38 1.63
C ARG A 65 -11.36 -7.09 1.37
N ILE A 66 -11.90 -5.96 1.80
CA ILE A 66 -11.13 -4.71 1.79
C ILE A 66 -10.36 -4.58 3.09
N ARG A 67 -9.04 -4.58 3.02
CA ARG A 67 -8.16 -4.61 4.19
C ARG A 67 -6.91 -3.78 3.95
N GLN A 68 -6.28 -3.37 5.03
CA GLN A 68 -4.89 -2.93 5.03
C GLN A 68 -4.03 -4.08 5.57
N LEU A 69 -2.90 -4.38 4.94
CA LEU A 69 -1.98 -5.41 5.43
C LEU A 69 -0.89 -4.77 6.29
N PHE A 70 -1.00 -4.91 7.60
CA PHE A 70 -0.03 -4.38 8.54
C PHE A 70 1.03 -5.41 8.88
N SER A 71 2.26 -5.13 8.47
CA SER A 71 3.41 -6.00 8.71
C SER A 71 3.82 -5.99 10.18
N ARG A 72 4.35 -7.13 10.63
CA ARG A 72 4.97 -7.24 11.96
C ARG A 72 6.16 -6.30 12.14
N THR A 73 6.77 -5.86 11.04
CA THR A 73 7.82 -4.83 11.01
C THR A 73 7.30 -3.40 11.15
N GLN A 74 6.01 -3.21 11.49
CA GLN A 74 5.36 -1.93 11.78
C GLN A 74 5.12 -1.03 10.56
N TRP A 75 4.76 -1.64 9.42
CA TRP A 75 4.43 -0.93 8.17
C TRP A 75 3.16 -1.48 7.53
N PHE A 76 2.30 -0.60 7.05
CA PHE A 76 1.23 -0.94 6.12
C PHE A 76 1.81 -1.13 4.71
N LEU A 77 1.48 -2.23 4.06
CA LEU A 77 1.86 -2.49 2.67
C LEU A 77 1.13 -1.52 1.74
N THR A 78 1.89 -0.83 0.88
CA THR A 78 1.34 0.10 -0.12
C THR A 78 1.66 -0.33 -1.53
N ILE A 79 0.82 0.13 -2.47
CA ILE A 79 1.09 0.07 -3.91
C ILE A 79 0.62 1.38 -4.56
N ASP A 80 1.58 2.20 -5.00
CA ASP A 80 1.31 3.54 -5.54
C ASP A 80 0.86 3.55 -7.01
N ASP A 81 0.59 4.73 -7.56
CA ASP A 81 0.11 4.93 -8.94
C ASP A 81 1.13 4.57 -10.02
N ASP A 82 2.41 4.46 -9.64
CA ASP A 82 3.48 3.98 -10.51
C ASP A 82 3.65 2.46 -10.41
N GLY A 83 2.94 1.81 -9.49
CA GLY A 83 3.04 0.38 -9.21
C GLY A 83 4.24 0.01 -8.33
N ASN A 84 4.85 0.97 -7.64
CA ASN A 84 5.88 0.67 -6.64
C ASN A 84 5.22 0.17 -5.37
N ILE A 85 5.85 -0.86 -4.79
CA ILE A 85 5.40 -1.46 -3.53
C ILE A 85 6.34 -1.02 -2.42
N ASN A 86 5.79 -0.51 -1.32
CA ASN A 86 6.56 -0.06 -0.17
C ASN A 86 5.78 -0.25 1.13
N GLY A 87 6.33 0.27 2.23
CA GLY A 87 5.68 0.38 3.52
C GLY A 87 5.38 1.84 3.87
N THR A 88 4.24 2.10 4.49
CA THR A 88 3.93 3.37 5.17
C THR A 88 3.56 3.13 6.63
N GLN A 89 3.83 4.12 7.50
CA GLN A 89 3.35 4.12 8.89
C GLN A 89 2.05 4.90 9.06
N ASP A 90 1.64 5.66 8.04
CA ASP A 90 0.39 6.41 8.05
C ASP A 90 -0.80 5.45 7.85
N PRO A 91 -1.67 5.26 8.86
CA PRO A 91 -2.82 4.38 8.75
C PRO A 91 -3.92 4.92 7.85
N THR A 92 -3.90 6.21 7.50
CA THR A 92 -4.87 6.88 6.63
C THR A 92 -4.46 6.87 5.15
N ASN A 93 -3.24 6.41 4.86
CA ASN A 93 -2.71 6.40 3.51
C ASN A 93 -3.53 5.49 2.60
N CYS A 94 -4.22 6.05 1.62
CA CYS A 94 -5.15 5.27 0.82
C CYS A 94 -4.51 4.37 -0.25
N TYR A 95 -3.19 4.44 -0.47
CA TYR A 95 -2.44 3.43 -1.23
C TYR A 95 -2.18 2.14 -0.44
N SER A 96 -2.47 2.13 0.87
CA SER A 96 -2.38 0.94 1.71
C SER A 96 -3.65 0.07 1.72
N ILE A 97 -4.69 0.55 1.05
CA ILE A 97 -6.00 -0.10 1.04
C ILE A 97 -6.05 -1.08 -0.12
N LEU A 98 -6.21 -2.36 0.23
CA LEU A 98 -6.18 -3.46 -0.69
C LEU A 98 -7.54 -4.14 -0.74
N GLU A 99 -8.02 -4.38 -1.96
CA GLU A 99 -9.05 -5.36 -2.23
C GLU A 99 -8.38 -6.73 -2.39
N ILE A 100 -8.70 -7.65 -1.48
CA ILE A 100 -8.21 -9.02 -1.49
C ILE A 100 -9.36 -9.92 -1.94
N ARG A 101 -9.23 -10.52 -3.11
CA ARG A 101 -10.25 -11.38 -3.71
C ARG A 101 -9.73 -12.80 -3.90
N THR A 102 -10.59 -13.78 -3.68
CA THR A 102 -10.30 -15.17 -4.07
C THR A 102 -10.52 -15.33 -5.57
N VAL A 103 -9.54 -15.85 -6.30
CA VAL A 103 -9.54 -15.92 -7.77
C VAL A 103 -9.59 -17.35 -8.33
N SER A 104 -9.41 -18.37 -7.49
CA SER A 104 -9.46 -19.77 -7.90
C SER A 104 -9.75 -20.68 -6.72
N GLU A 105 -10.21 -21.90 -7.01
CA GLU A 105 -10.36 -22.98 -6.05
C GLU A 105 -9.02 -23.26 -5.34
N GLY A 106 -9.09 -23.67 -4.07
CA GLY A 106 -7.89 -23.89 -3.24
C GLY A 106 -7.31 -22.63 -2.59
N GLY A 107 -8.10 -21.55 -2.50
CA GLY A 107 -7.77 -20.37 -1.70
C GLY A 107 -6.69 -19.47 -2.32
N ILE A 108 -6.59 -19.45 -3.65
CA ILE A 108 -5.69 -18.53 -4.35
C ILE A 108 -6.28 -17.13 -4.33
N LEU A 109 -5.48 -16.16 -3.90
CA LEU A 109 -5.87 -14.76 -3.75
C LEU A 109 -5.16 -13.88 -4.77
N ALA A 110 -5.85 -12.82 -5.19
CA ALA A 110 -5.26 -11.65 -5.80
C ALA A 110 -5.47 -10.44 -4.90
N MET A 111 -4.46 -9.57 -4.83
CA MET A 111 -4.49 -8.34 -4.04
C MET A 111 -4.35 -7.14 -4.97
N LYS A 112 -5.33 -6.26 -4.96
CA LYS A 112 -5.37 -5.06 -5.79
C LYS A 112 -5.41 -3.81 -4.92
N GLY A 113 -4.53 -2.84 -5.19
CA GLY A 113 -4.64 -1.52 -4.57
C GLY A 113 -5.90 -0.80 -5.06
N ILE A 114 -6.76 -0.37 -4.14
CA ILE A 114 -8.00 0.34 -4.51
C ILE A 114 -7.67 1.67 -5.16
N LYS A 115 -6.69 2.41 -4.63
CA LYS A 115 -6.34 3.71 -5.20
C LYS A 115 -5.67 3.56 -6.57
N SER A 116 -4.57 2.82 -6.62
CA SER A 116 -3.74 2.73 -7.81
C SER A 116 -4.28 1.81 -8.90
N GLN A 117 -5.21 0.92 -8.54
CA GLN A 117 -5.78 -0.12 -9.41
C GLN A 117 -4.73 -1.13 -9.92
N TYR A 118 -3.54 -1.18 -9.32
CA TYR A 118 -2.54 -2.20 -9.61
C TYR A 118 -2.77 -3.45 -8.77
N TYR A 119 -2.57 -4.61 -9.37
CA TYR A 119 -2.38 -5.87 -8.67
C TYR A 119 -0.96 -5.96 -8.13
N ILE A 120 -0.84 -6.38 -6.88
CA ILE A 120 0.45 -6.84 -6.35
C ILE A 120 0.82 -8.11 -7.11
N SER A 121 2.07 -8.20 -7.57
CA SER A 121 2.58 -9.37 -8.27
C SER A 121 4.02 -9.67 -7.87
N MET A 122 4.42 -10.93 -7.97
CA MET A 122 5.80 -11.37 -7.75
C MET A 122 6.33 -12.06 -8.99
N ASN A 123 7.49 -11.60 -9.48
CA ASN A 123 8.14 -12.24 -10.63
C ASN A 123 9.05 -13.43 -10.22
N LYS A 124 9.58 -14.17 -11.20
CA LYS A 124 10.50 -15.31 -10.98
C LYS A 124 11.78 -14.94 -10.21
N ALA A 125 12.21 -13.68 -10.23
CA ALA A 125 13.35 -13.22 -9.45
C ALA A 125 12.99 -12.98 -7.96
N GLY A 126 11.71 -13.07 -7.62
CA GLY A 126 11.15 -12.77 -6.30
C GLY A 126 10.94 -11.28 -6.08
N GLN A 127 10.99 -10.44 -7.11
CA GLN A 127 10.73 -9.01 -6.94
C GLN A 127 9.22 -8.76 -6.93
N LEU A 128 8.77 -8.00 -5.92
CA LEU A 128 7.41 -7.47 -5.85
C LEU A 128 7.30 -6.27 -6.78
N GLN A 129 6.20 -6.21 -7.53
CA GLN A 129 5.88 -5.13 -8.45
C GLN A 129 4.37 -5.02 -8.64
N GLY A 130 3.89 -3.82 -8.90
CA GLY A 130 2.54 -3.60 -9.38
C GLY A 130 2.38 -4.01 -10.84
N LYS A 131 1.21 -4.58 -11.18
CA LYS A 131 0.74 -4.71 -12.57
C LYS A 131 -0.71 -4.30 -12.73
N ARG A 132 -1.02 -3.52 -13.79
CA ARG A 132 -2.42 -3.18 -14.14
C ARG A 132 -3.19 -4.38 -14.69
N ILE A 133 -2.51 -5.24 -15.46
CA ILE A 133 -3.09 -6.43 -16.06
C ILE A 133 -2.84 -7.64 -15.16
N TYR A 134 -3.93 -8.23 -14.67
CA TYR A 134 -3.91 -9.46 -13.89
C TYR A 134 -3.30 -10.62 -14.68
N ASN A 135 -2.51 -11.44 -14.00
CA ASN A 135 -1.93 -12.69 -14.51
C ASN A 135 -1.50 -13.57 -13.33
N GLU A 136 -1.05 -14.79 -13.60
CA GLU A 136 -0.66 -15.76 -12.56
C GLU A 136 0.46 -15.28 -11.60
N ASN A 137 1.26 -14.28 -11.95
CA ASN A 137 2.24 -13.70 -11.00
C ASN A 137 1.56 -12.90 -9.88
N CYS A 138 0.27 -12.58 -10.03
CA CYS A 138 -0.55 -11.90 -9.04
C CYS A 138 -1.23 -12.87 -8.05
N ASN A 139 -1.00 -14.18 -8.23
CA ASN A 139 -1.62 -15.22 -7.43
C ASN A 139 -0.80 -15.50 -6.18
N PHE A 140 -1.44 -15.39 -5.03
CA PHE A 140 -0.86 -15.67 -3.72
C PHE A 140 -1.69 -16.69 -2.94
N LYS A 141 -1.06 -17.38 -2.00
CA LYS A 141 -1.73 -18.21 -1.00
C LYS A 141 -1.64 -17.53 0.35
N GLU A 142 -2.77 -17.45 1.06
CA GLU A 142 -2.79 -16.99 2.45
C GLU A 142 -2.47 -18.17 3.38
N VAL A 143 -1.46 -17.98 4.22
CA VAL A 143 -0.95 -18.98 5.13
C VAL A 143 -1.13 -18.47 6.55
N PHE A 144 -2.03 -19.09 7.30
CA PHE A 144 -2.17 -18.83 8.73
C PHE A 144 -0.94 -19.35 9.47
N LEU A 145 -0.40 -18.53 10.36
CA LEU A 145 0.75 -18.84 11.19
C LEU A 145 0.30 -19.07 12.64
N GLU A 146 1.08 -19.87 13.37
CA GLU A 146 0.81 -20.22 14.77
C GLU A 146 0.81 -19.01 15.71
N ASN A 147 1.44 -17.90 15.30
CA ASN A 147 1.57 -16.67 16.08
C ASN A 147 0.46 -15.64 15.81
N TYR A 148 -0.67 -16.05 15.23
CA TYR A 148 -1.81 -15.21 14.84
C TYR A 148 -1.54 -14.19 13.71
N PHE A 149 -0.39 -14.29 13.04
CA PHE A 149 -0.13 -13.55 11.81
C PHE A 149 -0.47 -14.42 10.59
N ASN A 150 -0.62 -13.75 9.45
CA ASN A 150 -0.69 -14.39 8.15
C ASN A 150 0.61 -14.15 7.38
N ALA A 151 0.93 -15.07 6.47
CA ALA A 151 1.94 -14.87 5.45
C ALA A 151 1.32 -15.10 4.07
N TYR A 152 1.87 -14.45 3.05
CA TYR A 152 1.35 -14.55 1.68
C TYR A 152 2.44 -15.05 0.75
N SER A 153 2.34 -16.32 0.34
CA SER A 153 3.30 -16.93 -0.58
C SER A 153 2.86 -16.80 -2.03
N SER A 154 3.81 -16.64 -2.96
CA SER A 154 3.51 -16.73 -4.39
C SER A 154 2.99 -18.12 -4.71
N ALA A 155 1.84 -18.19 -5.39
CA ALA A 155 1.29 -19.45 -5.86
C ALA A 155 2.13 -20.06 -7.00
N ARG A 156 2.80 -19.21 -7.78
CA ARG A 156 3.55 -19.60 -8.99
C ARG A 156 5.03 -19.81 -8.74
N TRP A 157 5.67 -19.00 -7.89
CA TRP A 157 7.13 -18.96 -7.80
C TRP A 157 7.67 -19.52 -6.47
N THR A 158 8.62 -20.45 -6.60
CA THR A 158 9.39 -21.02 -5.48
C THR A 158 10.89 -20.91 -5.74
N LYS A 159 11.70 -20.96 -4.68
CA LYS A 159 13.17 -21.04 -4.74
C LYS A 159 13.61 -22.40 -4.24
N ASN A 160 14.06 -23.27 -5.15
CA ASN A 160 14.52 -24.63 -4.80
C ASN A 160 13.48 -25.40 -3.96
N GLY A 161 12.21 -25.36 -4.39
CA GLY A 161 11.08 -25.97 -3.68
C GLY A 161 10.57 -25.18 -2.47
N LYS A 162 11.23 -24.09 -2.06
CA LYS A 162 10.80 -23.26 -0.93
C LYS A 162 9.91 -22.11 -1.39
N GLU A 163 8.82 -21.88 -0.68
CA GLU A 163 7.90 -20.78 -0.94
C GLU A 163 8.60 -19.41 -0.88
N MET A 164 8.12 -18.47 -1.72
CA MET A 164 8.54 -17.08 -1.69
C MET A 164 7.39 -16.22 -1.18
N PHE A 165 7.64 -15.40 -0.17
CA PHE A 165 6.63 -14.60 0.51
C PHE A 165 6.71 -13.11 0.17
N ILE A 166 5.55 -12.43 0.17
CA ILE A 166 5.48 -10.98 0.34
C ILE A 166 6.13 -10.64 1.68
N ALA A 167 7.01 -9.64 1.71
CA ALA A 167 7.67 -9.26 2.94
C ALA A 167 8.16 -7.80 2.90
N LEU A 168 8.08 -7.12 4.04
CA LEU A 168 8.64 -5.79 4.25
C LEU A 168 9.78 -5.86 5.26
N SER A 169 10.90 -5.23 4.92
CA SER A 169 12.04 -5.07 5.82
C SER A 169 11.69 -4.20 7.03
N GLN A 170 12.59 -4.13 8.02
CA GLN A 170 12.46 -3.20 9.15
C GLN A 170 12.41 -1.72 8.73
N LYS A 171 12.89 -1.40 7.52
CA LYS A 171 12.86 -0.05 6.94
C LYS A 171 11.65 0.18 6.02
N GLY A 172 10.63 -0.68 6.07
CA GLY A 172 9.44 -0.60 5.22
C GLY A 172 9.62 -1.03 3.77
N ARG A 173 10.86 -1.25 3.31
CA ARG A 173 11.14 -1.62 1.91
C ARG A 173 10.77 -3.07 1.60
N PRO A 174 10.27 -3.39 0.39
CA PRO A 174 9.97 -4.75 -0.01
C PRO A 174 11.23 -5.60 -0.10
N LEU A 175 11.14 -6.84 0.37
CA LEU A 175 12.21 -7.83 0.24
C LEU A 175 11.99 -8.69 -1.00
N ARG A 176 13.09 -9.18 -1.60
CA ARG A 176 13.00 -10.20 -2.65
C ARG A 176 12.51 -11.51 -2.04
N GLY A 177 11.46 -12.10 -2.60
CA GLY A 177 10.87 -13.38 -2.18
C GLY A 177 11.89 -14.53 -2.09
N LYS A 178 12.94 -14.51 -2.92
CA LYS A 178 14.06 -15.47 -2.82
C LYS A 178 14.86 -15.40 -1.50
N LYS A 179 14.66 -14.35 -0.71
CA LYS A 179 15.29 -14.11 0.61
C LYS A 179 14.29 -14.24 1.76
N THR A 180 13.04 -14.60 1.48
CA THR A 180 12.00 -14.74 2.50
C THR A 180 11.78 -16.19 2.86
N ARG A 181 11.20 -16.42 4.04
CA ARG A 181 10.72 -17.71 4.53
C ARG A 181 9.48 -17.48 5.38
N ARG A 182 8.78 -18.57 5.71
CA ARG A 182 7.58 -18.54 6.55
C ARG A 182 7.89 -18.04 7.96
N GLU A 183 9.05 -18.39 8.49
CA GLU A 183 9.47 -18.07 9.87
C GLU A 183 9.98 -16.62 10.00
N HIS A 184 10.29 -15.96 8.88
CA HIS A 184 10.80 -14.60 8.91
C HIS A 184 9.69 -13.62 9.30
N VAL A 185 9.92 -12.88 10.39
CA VAL A 185 9.04 -11.79 10.87
C VAL A 185 8.68 -10.78 9.77
N ALA A 186 9.61 -10.51 8.84
CA ALA A 186 9.37 -9.62 7.70
C ALA A 186 8.23 -10.08 6.77
N SER A 187 7.89 -11.38 6.78
CA SER A 187 6.82 -11.99 5.98
C SER A 187 5.47 -12.01 6.69
N HIS A 188 5.38 -11.53 7.93
CA HIS A 188 4.19 -11.66 8.79
C HIS A 188 3.34 -10.39 8.70
N PHE A 189 2.04 -10.56 8.44
CA PHE A 189 1.07 -9.48 8.30
C PHE A 189 -0.20 -9.76 9.09
N ILE A 190 -0.88 -8.71 9.53
CA ILE A 190 -2.22 -8.74 10.09
C ILE A 190 -3.14 -8.02 9.09
N PRO A 191 -4.19 -8.68 8.58
CA PRO A 191 -5.24 -8.02 7.82
C PRO A 191 -6.07 -7.15 8.75
N MET A 192 -5.91 -5.83 8.65
CA MET A 192 -6.67 -4.87 9.44
C MET A 192 -7.82 -4.30 8.62
N LYS A 193 -8.93 -4.00 9.28
CA LYS A 193 -10.01 -3.20 8.68
C LYS A 193 -9.53 -1.77 8.51
N CYS A 194 -9.94 -1.13 7.43
CA CYS A 194 -9.80 0.31 7.28
C CYS A 194 -10.58 0.98 8.42
N ARG A 195 -9.97 1.92 9.13
CA ARG A 195 -10.70 2.69 10.16
C ARG A 195 -11.76 3.53 9.47
N GLU A 196 -13.00 3.49 9.97
CA GLU A 196 -13.94 4.57 9.68
C GLU A 196 -13.31 5.86 10.19
N GLU A 197 -13.36 6.94 9.41
CA GLU A 197 -13.30 8.26 10.03
C GLU A 197 -14.46 8.30 11.02
N GLU A 198 -14.14 8.26 12.31
CA GLU A 198 -15.11 8.44 13.38
C GLU A 198 -15.93 9.67 13.02
N ARG A 199 -17.21 9.43 12.72
CA ARG A 199 -18.24 10.44 12.50
C ARG A 199 -17.95 11.69 13.33
N ARG A 200 -17.52 12.77 12.68
CA ARG A 200 -17.97 14.10 13.10
C ARG A 200 -19.46 14.16 12.78
N VAL A 201 -20.25 13.64 13.72
CA VAL A 201 -21.60 14.13 13.93
C VAL A 201 -21.40 15.38 14.76
N ASP A 202 -21.33 16.51 14.06
CA ASP A 202 -21.68 17.81 14.63
C ASP A 202 -23.20 17.92 14.76
#